data_AF-A0A9L0J9Q1-F1
#
_entry.id   AF-A0A9L0J9Q1-F1
#
_cell.length_a   1.000
_cell.length_b   1.000
_cell.length_c   1.000
_cell.angle_alpha   90.00
_cell.angle_beta   90.00
_cell.angle_gamma   90.00
#
_symmetry.space_group_name_H-M   'P 1'
#
loop_
_entity.id
_entity.type
_entity.pdbx_description
1 polymer ?
#
loop_
_entity_poly.entity_id
_entity_poly.type
_entity_poly.pdbx_seq_one_letter_code
_entity_poly.pdbx_strand_id
1 'polypeptide(L)'
;MAETQELLLQLQKDNRDGRLRKQELEELVRGLEAESESLTGCLQELRERERSLKRRAQAARALRGEAHQAARERAERARGLLEAAEQHKLDLEQHNRQLQEQWEELSSQLFYYGGEQPNKQRAEQQFGAQVVALQKQLELVEAKFVRQAEGLRQGAQRTEEAWASFQEQSAVLQELQGKVMEAVAALDAWRGGPELGDSQPRRAHDCAGSLMEEVAKADCEQRLLGGAGAAGIRLWALGALKMLLLLPLGFLALQLLYLVLANPAAFRRGLPRLGPDAALRRLRYTLSPLLELRARGLLPA
;
A
#
# COMPACT_ATOMS: atom_id res chain seq x y z
N MET A 1 -101.43 43.04 -7.89
CA MET A 1 -101.23 41.57 -7.88
C MET A 1 -100.23 41.10 -8.92
N ALA A 2 -100.21 41.65 -10.14
CA ALA A 2 -99.24 41.27 -11.18
C ALA A 2 -97.80 41.79 -10.91
N GLU A 3 -97.64 43.07 -10.57
CA GLU A 3 -96.32 43.69 -10.30
C GLU A 3 -95.54 43.00 -9.17
N THR A 4 -96.25 42.52 -8.13
CA THR A 4 -95.66 41.76 -7.02
C THR A 4 -95.14 40.39 -7.45
N GLN A 5 -95.74 39.77 -8.47
CA GLN A 5 -95.28 38.48 -8.99
C GLN A 5 -94.05 38.65 -9.91
N GLU A 6 -94.01 39.70 -10.72
CA GLU A 6 -92.86 40.04 -11.55
C GLU A 6 -91.62 40.35 -10.70
N LEU A 7 -91.79 41.11 -9.62
CA LEU A 7 -90.71 41.40 -8.67
C LEU A 7 -90.14 40.11 -8.04
N LEU A 8 -91.00 39.16 -7.68
CA LEU A 8 -90.56 37.87 -7.13
C LEU A 8 -89.80 37.03 -8.16
N LEU A 9 -90.25 37.00 -9.41
CA LEU A 9 -89.54 36.28 -10.48
C LEU A 9 -88.18 36.91 -10.76
N GLN A 10 -88.08 38.24 -10.71
CA GLN A 10 -86.82 38.94 -10.89
C GLN A 10 -85.85 38.68 -9.75
N LEU A 11 -86.31 38.73 -8.49
CA LEU A 11 -85.50 38.37 -7.33
C LEU A 11 -85.05 36.90 -7.36
N GLN A 12 -85.85 35.98 -7.91
CA GLN A 12 -85.46 34.59 -8.10
C GLN A 12 -84.36 34.44 -9.16
N LYS A 13 -84.45 35.19 -10.26
CA LYS A 13 -83.41 35.21 -11.29
C LYS A 13 -82.10 35.80 -10.73
N ASP A 14 -82.17 36.94 -10.06
CA ASP A 14 -81.01 37.58 -9.46
C ASP A 14 -80.35 36.69 -8.38
N ASN A 15 -81.16 35.93 -7.62
CA ASN A 15 -80.63 34.93 -6.69
C ASN A 15 -79.92 33.76 -7.39
N ARG A 16 -80.43 33.31 -8.54
CA ARG A 16 -79.78 32.25 -9.33
C ARG A 16 -78.46 32.75 -9.92
N ASP A 17 -78.47 33.95 -10.51
CA ASP A 17 -77.27 34.57 -11.08
C ASP A 17 -76.23 34.88 -9.99
N GLY A 18 -76.67 35.30 -8.80
CA GLY A 18 -75.81 35.48 -7.63
C GLY A 18 -75.16 34.18 -7.16
N ARG A 19 -75.87 33.05 -7.20
CA ARG A 19 -75.31 31.72 -6.87
C ARG A 19 -74.29 31.25 -7.90
N LEU A 20 -74.55 31.45 -9.20
CA LEU A 20 -73.61 31.10 -10.26
C LEU A 20 -72.30 31.89 -10.14
N ARG A 21 -72.41 33.22 -9.98
CA ARG A 21 -71.22 34.07 -9.74
C ARG A 21 -70.47 33.67 -8.47
N LYS A 22 -71.20 33.27 -7.42
CA LYS A 22 -70.58 32.77 -6.19
C LYS A 22 -69.80 31.48 -6.45
N GLN A 23 -70.35 30.54 -7.22
CA GLN A 23 -69.66 29.30 -7.60
C GLN A 23 -68.41 29.57 -8.44
N GLU A 24 -68.50 30.45 -9.44
CA GLU A 24 -67.36 30.87 -10.25
C GLU A 24 -66.25 31.49 -9.39
N LEU A 25 -66.61 32.36 -8.43
CA LEU A 25 -65.65 32.93 -7.49
C LEU A 25 -65.03 31.88 -6.57
N GLU A 26 -65.83 30.94 -6.06
CA GLU A 26 -65.32 29.83 -5.23
C GLU A 26 -64.34 28.95 -6.02
N GLU A 27 -64.58 28.70 -7.31
CA GLU A 27 -63.66 27.96 -8.19
C GLU A 27 -62.36 28.73 -8.44
N LEU A 28 -62.44 30.05 -8.70
CA LEU A 28 -61.26 30.89 -8.88
C LEU A 28 -60.42 30.97 -7.59
N VAL A 29 -61.07 31.10 -6.43
CA VAL A 29 -60.39 31.10 -5.13
C VAL A 29 -59.66 29.77 -4.92
N ARG A 30 -60.31 28.63 -5.18
CA ARG A 30 -59.66 27.31 -5.08
C ARG A 30 -58.49 27.16 -6.06
N GLY A 31 -58.61 27.68 -7.28
CA GLY A 31 -57.53 27.70 -8.27
C GLY A 31 -56.33 28.50 -7.76
N LEU A 32 -56.57 29.71 -7.23
CA LEU A 32 -55.52 30.55 -6.66
C LEU A 32 -54.89 29.94 -5.40
N GLU A 33 -55.68 29.27 -4.55
CA GLU A 33 -55.17 28.53 -3.40
C GLU A 33 -54.23 27.40 -3.85
N ALA A 34 -54.63 26.58 -4.80
CA ALA A 34 -53.80 25.51 -5.34
C ALA A 34 -52.50 26.04 -5.99
N GLU A 35 -52.59 27.14 -6.75
CA GLU A 35 -51.41 27.80 -7.30
C GLU A 35 -50.50 28.33 -6.19
N SER A 36 -51.06 28.94 -5.14
CA SER A 36 -50.29 29.44 -4.00
C SER A 36 -49.59 28.31 -3.23
N GLU A 37 -50.24 27.17 -3.07
CA GLU A 37 -49.65 25.97 -2.47
C GLU A 37 -48.51 25.41 -3.34
N SER A 38 -48.71 25.36 -4.66
CA SER A 38 -47.67 24.91 -5.59
C SER A 38 -46.43 25.82 -5.58
N LEU A 39 -46.63 27.15 -5.52
CA LEU A 39 -45.55 28.13 -5.47
C LEU A 39 -44.82 28.08 -4.13
N THR A 40 -45.55 27.93 -3.02
CA THR A 40 -44.92 27.80 -1.69
C THR A 40 -44.11 26.50 -1.59
N GLY A 41 -44.59 25.39 -2.15
CA GLY A 41 -43.82 24.15 -2.30
C GLY A 41 -42.54 24.36 -3.12
N CYS A 42 -42.64 24.99 -4.30
CA CYS A 42 -41.48 25.28 -5.15
C CYS A 42 -40.43 26.16 -4.43
N LEU A 43 -40.88 27.18 -3.68
CA LEU A 43 -39.98 28.04 -2.90
C LEU A 43 -39.25 27.27 -1.78
N GLN A 44 -39.92 26.31 -1.14
CA GLN A 44 -39.28 25.47 -0.13
C GLN A 44 -38.18 24.60 -0.75
N GLU A 45 -38.45 23.94 -1.88
CA GLU A 45 -37.45 23.15 -2.61
C GLU A 45 -36.24 23.98 -3.03
N LEU A 46 -36.46 25.20 -3.56
CA LEU A 46 -35.38 26.09 -3.95
C LEU A 46 -34.51 26.51 -2.75
N ARG A 47 -35.14 26.78 -1.60
CA ARG A 47 -34.40 27.09 -0.36
C ARG A 47 -33.58 25.91 0.13
N GLU A 48 -34.10 24.69 0.01
CA GLU A 48 -33.35 23.47 0.36
C GLU A 48 -32.17 23.24 -0.60
N ARG A 49 -32.38 23.44 -1.90
CA ARG A 49 -31.31 23.37 -2.90
C ARG A 49 -30.23 24.42 -2.61
N GLU A 50 -30.61 25.65 -2.29
CA GLU A 50 -29.67 26.71 -1.90
C GLU A 50 -28.85 26.31 -0.66
N ARG A 51 -29.50 25.79 0.39
CA ARG A 51 -28.81 25.28 1.59
C ARG A 51 -27.85 24.13 1.26
N SER A 52 -28.26 23.20 0.39
CA SER A 52 -27.42 22.09 -0.04
C SER A 52 -26.18 22.58 -0.82
N LEU A 53 -26.36 23.58 -1.69
CA LEU A 53 -25.27 24.18 -2.45
C LEU A 53 -24.31 24.96 -1.54
N LYS A 54 -24.84 25.71 -0.56
CA LYS A 54 -24.01 26.39 0.44
C LYS A 54 -23.15 25.41 1.22
N ARG A 55 -23.72 24.29 1.67
CA ARG A 55 -22.96 23.21 2.34
C ARG A 55 -21.89 22.61 1.43
N ARG A 56 -22.22 22.30 0.17
CA ARG A 56 -21.25 21.80 -0.82
C ARG A 56 -20.13 22.80 -1.08
N ALA A 57 -20.45 24.09 -1.20
CA ALA A 57 -19.46 25.14 -1.40
C ALA A 57 -18.52 25.30 -0.18
N GLN A 58 -19.06 25.19 1.04
CA GLN A 58 -18.25 25.17 2.27
C GLN A 58 -17.31 23.97 2.32
N ALA A 59 -17.81 22.76 2.03
CA ALA A 59 -16.99 21.56 1.96
C ALA A 59 -15.88 21.68 0.89
N ALA A 60 -16.21 22.18 -0.30
CA ALA A 60 -15.24 22.43 -1.35
C ALA A 60 -14.17 23.45 -0.95
N ARG A 61 -14.53 24.49 -0.20
CA ARG A 61 -13.57 25.47 0.35
C ARG A 61 -12.63 24.84 1.38
N ALA A 62 -13.15 24.00 2.28
CA ALA A 62 -12.34 23.28 3.26
C ALA A 62 -11.34 22.33 2.56
N LEU A 63 -11.81 21.50 1.64
CA LEU A 63 -10.96 20.60 0.84
C LEU A 63 -9.88 21.38 0.05
N ARG A 64 -10.22 22.53 -0.51
CA ARG A 64 -9.24 23.38 -1.20
C ARG A 64 -8.20 23.95 -0.24
N GLY A 65 -8.59 24.32 0.98
CA GLY A 65 -7.69 24.75 2.04
C GLY A 65 -6.69 23.66 2.43
N GLU A 66 -7.20 22.46 2.69
CA GLU A 66 -6.38 21.28 3.02
C GLU A 66 -5.42 20.91 1.88
N ALA A 67 -5.90 20.89 0.63
CA ALA A 67 -5.07 20.61 -0.53
C ALA A 67 -3.94 21.64 -0.70
N HIS A 68 -4.24 22.93 -0.47
CA HIS A 68 -3.23 24.00 -0.52
C HIS A 68 -2.20 23.88 0.60
N GLN A 69 -2.62 23.55 1.83
CA GLN A 69 -1.70 23.31 2.94
C GLN A 69 -0.80 22.10 2.67
N ALA A 70 -1.37 20.99 2.22
CA ALA A 70 -0.61 19.80 1.84
C ALA A 70 0.35 20.06 0.68
N ALA A 71 0.00 20.94 -0.27
CA ALA A 71 0.91 21.36 -1.32
C ALA A 71 2.06 22.23 -0.78
N ARG A 72 1.79 23.14 0.16
CA ARG A 72 2.81 23.96 0.83
C ARG A 72 3.78 23.10 1.63
N GLU A 73 3.29 22.19 2.46
CA GLU A 73 4.15 21.29 3.23
C GLU A 73 5.03 20.42 2.33
N ARG A 74 4.50 19.93 1.20
CA ARG A 74 5.31 19.18 0.22
C ARG A 74 6.39 20.06 -0.41
N ALA A 75 6.07 21.30 -0.74
CA ALA A 75 7.03 22.25 -1.28
C ALA A 75 8.13 22.59 -0.25
N GLU A 76 7.78 22.76 1.02
CA GLU A 76 8.74 23.00 2.11
C GLU A 76 9.64 21.79 2.35
N ARG A 77 9.07 20.58 2.38
CA ARG A 77 9.87 19.33 2.47
C ARG A 77 10.82 19.19 1.29
N ALA A 78 10.35 19.48 0.07
CA ALA A 78 11.19 19.44 -1.12
C ALA A 78 12.34 20.47 -1.04
N ARG A 79 12.07 21.68 -0.53
CA ARG A 79 13.11 22.68 -0.28
C ARG A 79 14.13 22.21 0.74
N GLY A 80 13.69 21.67 1.88
CA GLY A 80 14.60 21.12 2.89
C GLY A 80 15.49 20.00 2.35
N LEU A 81 14.97 19.13 1.47
CA LEU A 81 15.77 18.10 0.80
C LEU A 81 16.79 18.70 -0.18
N LEU A 82 16.43 19.77 -0.90
CA LEU A 82 17.36 20.46 -1.80
C LEU A 82 18.47 21.15 -1.02
N GLU A 83 18.14 21.85 0.06
CA GLU A 83 19.12 22.50 0.94
C GLU A 83 20.11 21.48 1.54
N ALA A 84 19.62 20.33 2.00
CA ALA A 84 20.48 19.24 2.49
C ALA A 84 21.38 18.67 1.37
N ALA A 85 20.87 18.54 0.15
CA ALA A 85 21.66 18.09 -0.99
C ALA A 85 22.74 19.12 -1.39
N GLU A 86 22.43 20.42 -1.31
CA GLU A 86 23.40 21.49 -1.53
C GLU A 86 24.51 21.49 -0.47
N GLN A 87 24.16 21.30 0.80
CA GLN A 87 25.15 21.14 1.87
C GLN A 87 26.05 19.94 1.61
N HIS A 88 25.49 18.76 1.29
CA HIS A 88 26.28 17.59 0.95
C HIS A 88 27.20 17.81 -0.26
N LYS A 89 26.75 18.57 -1.27
CA LYS A 89 27.61 18.93 -2.41
C LYS A 89 28.80 19.78 -1.97
N LEU A 90 28.57 20.77 -1.10
CA LEU A 90 29.63 21.62 -0.57
C LEU A 90 30.63 20.82 0.27
N ASP A 91 30.17 19.88 1.10
CA ASP A 91 31.03 19.00 1.88
C ASP A 91 31.90 18.11 0.98
N LEU A 92 31.30 17.55 -0.08
CA LEU A 92 32.03 16.77 -1.07
C LEU A 92 33.05 17.61 -1.84
N GLU A 93 32.73 18.87 -2.18
CA GLU A 93 33.68 19.79 -2.80
C GLU A 93 34.85 20.11 -1.87
N GLN A 94 34.62 20.27 -0.56
CA GLN A 94 35.69 20.46 0.42
C GLN A 94 36.57 19.21 0.53
N HIS A 95 35.98 18.02 0.63
CA HIS A 95 36.73 16.76 0.64
C HIS A 95 37.52 16.55 -0.64
N ASN A 96 36.97 16.92 -1.79
CA ASN A 96 37.66 16.81 -3.06
C ASN A 96 38.88 17.75 -3.12
N ARG A 97 38.75 18.99 -2.62
CA ARG A 97 39.89 19.92 -2.50
C ARG A 97 40.96 19.36 -1.55
N GLN A 98 40.58 18.84 -0.40
CA GLN A 98 41.52 18.21 0.54
C GLN A 98 42.26 17.04 -0.08
N LEU A 99 41.56 16.17 -0.82
CA LEU A 99 42.18 15.06 -1.54
C LEU A 99 43.13 15.56 -2.63
N GLN A 100 42.79 16.67 -3.28
CA GLN A 100 43.64 17.26 -4.30
C GLN A 100 44.91 17.89 -3.70
N GLU A 101 44.80 18.55 -2.55
CA GLU A 101 45.94 19.05 -1.77
C GLU A 101 46.83 17.88 -1.32
N GLN A 102 46.25 16.82 -0.77
CA GLN A 102 47.00 15.60 -0.39
C GLN A 102 47.69 14.96 -1.60
N TRP A 103 47.02 14.94 -2.74
CA TRP A 103 47.59 14.44 -3.98
C TRP A 103 48.77 15.31 -4.42
N GLU A 104 48.65 16.62 -4.36
CA GLU A 104 49.73 17.57 -4.69
C GLU A 104 50.92 17.42 -3.72
N GLU A 105 50.68 17.25 -2.43
CA GLU A 105 51.70 16.98 -1.42
C GLU A 105 52.44 15.66 -1.69
N LEU A 106 51.71 14.57 -1.90
CA LEU A 106 52.29 13.27 -2.23
C LEU A 106 53.03 13.31 -3.56
N SER A 107 52.51 14.03 -4.55
CA SER A 107 53.19 14.23 -5.84
C SER A 107 54.49 15.01 -5.67
N SER A 108 54.50 16.02 -4.79
CA SER A 108 55.69 16.80 -4.46
C SER A 108 56.71 15.92 -3.72
N GLN A 109 56.27 15.13 -2.74
CA GLN A 109 57.13 14.17 -2.04
C GLN A 109 57.71 13.12 -3.00
N LEU A 110 56.90 12.59 -3.92
CA LEU A 110 57.38 11.68 -4.96
C LEU A 110 58.34 12.37 -5.94
N PHE A 111 58.15 13.65 -6.25
CA PHE A 111 59.06 14.39 -7.10
C PHE A 111 60.43 14.59 -6.41
N TYR A 112 60.45 14.96 -5.13
CA TYR A 112 61.69 15.22 -4.38
C TYR A 112 62.39 13.95 -3.87
N TYR A 113 61.64 12.97 -3.38
CA TYR A 113 62.18 11.73 -2.80
C TYR A 113 62.06 10.51 -3.72
N GLY A 114 61.39 10.63 -4.88
CA GLY A 114 61.22 9.53 -5.83
C GLY A 114 62.50 8.99 -6.43
N GLY A 115 63.62 9.72 -6.29
CA GLY A 115 64.97 9.29 -6.63
C GLY A 115 65.58 8.25 -5.69
N GLU A 116 65.06 8.07 -4.47
CA GLU A 116 65.58 7.08 -3.51
C GLU A 116 64.99 5.67 -3.78
N GLN A 117 65.56 4.99 -4.78
CA GLN A 117 65.18 3.64 -5.20
C GLN A 117 65.41 2.47 -4.18
N PRO A 118 66.37 2.50 -3.23
CA PRO A 118 66.64 1.30 -2.41
C PRO A 118 65.55 1.01 -1.35
N ASN A 119 64.76 2.03 -0.96
CA ASN A 119 63.65 1.86 -0.02
C ASN A 119 62.39 1.30 -0.72
N LYS A 120 62.20 1.59 -2.01
CA LYS A 120 61.09 1.05 -2.83
C LYS A 120 61.17 -0.47 -2.98
N GLN A 121 62.35 -1.02 -3.26
CA GLN A 121 62.51 -2.48 -3.38
C GLN A 121 62.25 -3.21 -2.04
N ARG A 122 62.67 -2.63 -0.91
CA ARG A 122 62.35 -3.20 0.42
C ARG A 122 60.86 -3.09 0.75
N ALA A 123 60.23 -1.96 0.43
CA ALA A 123 58.80 -1.79 0.59
C ALA A 123 58.01 -2.75 -0.30
N GLU A 124 58.39 -2.94 -1.57
CA GLU A 124 57.79 -3.90 -2.49
C GLU A 124 57.93 -5.35 -2.00
N GLN A 125 59.08 -5.71 -1.42
CA GLN A 125 59.26 -7.01 -0.78
C GLN A 125 58.38 -7.17 0.47
N GLN A 126 58.23 -6.11 1.27
CA GLN A 126 57.34 -6.12 2.45
C GLN A 126 55.86 -6.19 2.05
N PHE A 127 55.43 -5.45 1.04
CA PHE A 127 54.08 -5.52 0.49
C PHE A 127 53.82 -6.87 -0.16
N GLY A 128 54.80 -7.44 -0.88
CA GLY A 128 54.72 -8.79 -1.41
C GLY A 128 54.50 -9.83 -0.31
N ALA A 129 55.22 -9.71 0.81
CA ALA A 129 55.02 -10.58 1.97
C ALA A 129 53.64 -10.40 2.63
N GLN A 130 53.14 -9.15 2.73
CA GLN A 130 51.82 -8.86 3.27
C GLN A 130 50.69 -9.36 2.37
N VAL A 131 50.82 -9.24 1.04
CA VAL A 131 49.86 -9.76 0.06
C VAL A 131 49.80 -11.28 0.13
N VAL A 132 50.94 -11.98 0.23
CA VAL A 132 50.97 -13.43 0.41
C VAL A 132 50.34 -13.85 1.74
N ALA A 133 50.55 -13.08 2.81
CA ALA A 133 49.92 -13.34 4.11
C ALA A 133 48.39 -13.16 4.04
N LEU A 134 47.90 -12.09 3.39
CA LEU A 134 46.48 -11.84 3.19
C LEU A 134 45.83 -12.90 2.27
N GLN A 135 46.54 -13.34 1.24
CA GLN A 135 46.08 -14.41 0.36
C GLN A 135 45.90 -15.73 1.14
N LYS A 136 46.84 -16.08 2.01
CA LYS A 136 46.70 -17.24 2.91
C LYS A 136 45.53 -17.08 3.89
N GLN A 137 45.28 -15.88 4.39
CA GLN A 137 44.12 -15.62 5.26
C GLN A 137 42.80 -15.75 4.49
N LEU A 138 42.76 -15.29 3.25
CA LEU A 138 41.59 -15.45 2.38
C LEU A 138 41.33 -16.93 2.10
N GLU A 139 42.35 -17.70 1.73
CA GLU A 139 42.24 -19.16 1.51
C GLU A 139 41.72 -19.88 2.75
N LEU A 140 42.18 -19.51 3.95
CA LEU A 140 41.68 -20.07 5.21
C LEU A 140 40.22 -19.72 5.47
N VAL A 141 39.80 -18.51 5.12
CA VAL A 141 38.41 -18.06 5.29
C VAL A 141 37.51 -18.71 4.24
N GLU A 142 37.95 -18.84 2.99
CA GLU A 142 37.26 -19.58 1.94
C GLU A 142 37.08 -21.05 2.34
N ALA A 143 38.11 -21.70 2.87
CA ALA A 143 38.01 -23.07 3.39
C ALA A 143 36.99 -23.18 4.54
N LYS A 144 36.91 -22.18 5.43
CA LYS A 144 35.88 -22.12 6.47
C LYS A 144 34.47 -21.94 5.90
N PHE A 145 34.30 -21.12 4.86
CA PHE A 145 33.02 -20.93 4.19
C PHE A 145 32.57 -22.19 3.44
N VAL A 146 33.47 -22.89 2.75
CA VAL A 146 33.17 -24.18 2.12
C VAL A 146 32.69 -25.18 3.16
N ARG A 147 33.41 -25.30 4.29
CA ARG A 147 33.02 -26.18 5.39
C ARG A 147 31.68 -25.79 6.03
N GLN A 148 31.40 -24.49 6.13
CA GLN A 148 30.11 -24.00 6.64
C GLN A 148 28.96 -24.30 5.66
N ALA A 149 29.19 -24.12 4.36
CA ALA A 149 28.21 -24.44 3.32
C ALA A 149 27.91 -25.94 3.27
N GLU A 150 28.92 -26.80 3.43
CA GLU A 150 28.74 -28.25 3.57
C GLU A 150 27.91 -28.60 4.81
N GLY A 151 28.17 -27.96 5.95
CA GLY A 151 27.36 -28.13 7.17
C GLY A 151 25.89 -27.74 6.97
N LEU A 152 25.63 -26.64 6.27
CA LEU A 152 24.26 -26.22 5.90
C LEU A 152 23.60 -27.21 4.94
N ARG A 153 24.34 -27.75 3.95
CA ARG A 153 23.85 -28.78 3.03
C ARG A 153 23.49 -30.07 3.76
N GLN A 154 24.32 -30.52 4.70
CA GLN A 154 24.02 -31.69 5.54
C GLN A 154 22.79 -31.44 6.43
N GLY A 155 22.65 -30.22 6.97
CA GLY A 155 21.44 -29.82 7.71
C GLY A 155 20.19 -29.87 6.84
N ALA A 156 20.27 -29.35 5.61
CA ALA A 156 19.18 -29.40 4.64
C ALA A 156 18.81 -30.85 4.28
N GLN A 157 19.80 -31.71 4.00
CA GLN A 157 19.58 -33.14 3.74
C GLN A 157 18.87 -33.84 4.91
N ARG A 158 19.30 -33.60 6.16
CA ARG A 158 18.62 -34.15 7.35
C ARG A 158 17.18 -33.65 7.48
N THR A 159 16.91 -32.39 7.14
CA THR A 159 15.54 -31.88 7.14
C THR A 159 14.71 -32.49 6.02
N GLU A 160 15.28 -32.72 4.83
CA GLU A 160 14.61 -33.40 3.72
C GLU A 160 14.29 -34.86 4.08
N GLU A 161 15.23 -35.59 4.67
CA GLU A 161 15.04 -36.95 5.18
C GLU A 161 13.96 -36.98 6.28
N ALA A 162 13.97 -36.03 7.21
CA ALA A 162 12.94 -35.91 8.24
C ALA A 162 11.56 -35.59 7.63
N TRP A 163 11.50 -34.72 6.62
CA TRP A 163 10.27 -34.42 5.88
C TRP A 163 9.77 -35.62 5.08
N ALA A 164 10.66 -36.42 4.48
CA ALA A 164 10.31 -37.65 3.78
C ALA A 164 9.72 -38.68 4.75
N SER A 165 10.37 -38.92 5.90
CA SER A 165 9.83 -39.83 6.92
C SER A 165 8.50 -39.36 7.50
N PHE A 166 8.29 -38.05 7.68
CA PHE A 166 6.99 -37.51 8.09
C PHE A 166 5.91 -37.71 7.01
N GLN A 167 6.27 -37.55 5.73
CA GLN A 167 5.36 -37.81 4.61
C GLN A 167 4.98 -39.29 4.51
N GLU A 168 5.93 -40.20 4.72
CA GLU A 168 5.65 -41.63 4.80
C GLU A 168 4.70 -41.94 5.98
N GLN A 169 4.95 -41.34 7.15
CA GLN A 169 4.08 -41.52 8.32
C GLN A 169 2.66 -40.96 8.10
N SER A 170 2.52 -39.81 7.43
CA SER A 170 1.21 -39.22 7.14
C SER A 170 0.45 -40.00 6.06
N ALA A 171 1.16 -40.55 5.07
CA ALA A 171 0.57 -41.46 4.08
C ALA A 171 0.03 -42.74 4.73
N VAL A 172 0.77 -43.33 5.68
CA VAL A 172 0.29 -44.49 6.46
C VAL A 172 -0.95 -44.13 7.29
N LEU A 173 -0.97 -42.95 7.92
CA LEU A 173 -2.16 -42.48 8.65
C LEU A 173 -3.36 -42.25 7.72
N GLN A 174 -3.14 -41.74 6.51
CA GLN A 174 -4.19 -41.56 5.52
C GLN A 174 -4.72 -42.90 5.01
N GLU A 175 -3.86 -43.89 4.82
CA GLU A 175 -4.26 -45.26 4.46
C GLU A 175 -5.05 -45.92 5.60
N LEU A 176 -4.63 -45.73 6.86
CA LEU A 176 -5.39 -46.18 8.03
C LEU A 176 -6.75 -45.47 8.12
N GLN A 177 -6.80 -44.17 7.89
CA GLN A 177 -8.07 -43.43 7.89
C GLN A 177 -8.99 -43.90 6.75
N GLY A 178 -8.43 -44.18 5.57
CA GLY A 178 -9.15 -44.80 4.45
C GLY A 178 -9.70 -46.16 4.82
N LYS A 179 -8.89 -47.04 5.41
CA LYS A 179 -9.30 -48.37 5.89
C LYS A 179 -10.36 -48.30 7.00
N VAL A 180 -10.26 -47.33 7.91
CA VAL A 180 -11.29 -47.08 8.93
C VAL A 180 -12.58 -46.60 8.29
N MET A 181 -12.51 -45.71 7.31
CA MET A 181 -13.69 -45.22 6.58
C MET A 181 -14.34 -46.33 5.73
N GLU A 182 -13.55 -47.20 5.09
CA GLU A 182 -14.05 -48.40 4.41
C GLU A 182 -14.67 -49.39 5.41
N ALA A 183 -14.08 -49.58 6.58
CA ALA A 183 -14.64 -50.41 7.63
C ALA A 183 -15.93 -49.82 8.19
N VAL A 184 -16.01 -48.49 8.36
CA VAL A 184 -17.24 -47.77 8.77
C VAL A 184 -18.30 -47.86 7.68
N ALA A 185 -17.94 -47.71 6.41
CA ALA A 185 -18.87 -47.87 5.29
C ALA A 185 -19.38 -49.32 5.18
N ALA A 186 -18.53 -50.31 5.44
CA ALA A 186 -18.95 -51.70 5.57
C ALA A 186 -19.89 -51.87 6.78
N LEU A 187 -19.59 -51.25 7.92
CA LEU A 187 -20.40 -51.34 9.14
C LEU A 187 -21.76 -50.63 9.00
N ASP A 188 -21.82 -49.52 8.26
CA ASP A 188 -23.06 -48.84 7.90
C ASP A 188 -23.87 -49.61 6.85
N ALA A 189 -23.20 -50.32 5.93
CA ALA A 189 -23.85 -51.28 5.04
C ALA A 189 -24.45 -52.47 5.82
N TRP A 190 -23.82 -52.91 6.92
CA TRP A 190 -24.39 -53.88 7.85
C TRP A 190 -25.52 -53.29 8.74
N ARG A 191 -25.50 -51.97 9.01
CA ARG A 191 -26.51 -51.25 9.81
C ARG A 191 -27.77 -50.89 9.00
N GLY A 192 -27.74 -51.01 7.68
CA GLY A 192 -28.89 -50.82 6.78
C GLY A 192 -29.85 -52.02 6.67
N GLY A 193 -30.05 -52.79 7.75
CA GLY A 193 -31.02 -53.90 7.85
C GLY A 193 -31.91 -53.75 9.10
N PRO A 194 -33.18 -54.23 9.08
CA PRO A 194 -34.25 -53.69 9.92
C PRO A 194 -34.16 -54.07 11.42
N GLU A 195 -34.52 -53.06 12.22
CA GLU A 195 -34.73 -52.94 13.68
C GLU A 195 -34.85 -54.21 14.53
N LEU A 196 -34.34 -54.15 15.78
CA LEU A 196 -35.12 -54.46 17.00
C LEU A 196 -34.32 -54.15 18.28
N GLY A 197 -34.99 -53.49 19.24
CA GLY A 197 -34.93 -53.93 20.64
C GLY A 197 -34.08 -53.12 21.61
N ASP A 198 -34.80 -52.41 22.48
CA ASP A 198 -34.42 -51.88 23.80
C ASP A 198 -33.39 -52.69 24.59
N SER A 199 -32.56 -52.00 25.38
CA SER A 199 -32.60 -52.02 26.85
C SER A 199 -31.33 -51.46 27.48
N GLN A 200 -31.51 -50.54 28.42
CA GLN A 200 -30.51 -50.04 29.37
C GLN A 200 -30.05 -51.17 30.34
N PRO A 201 -28.83 -51.10 30.91
CA PRO A 201 -28.78 -51.07 32.38
C PRO A 201 -27.68 -50.20 33.03
N ARG A 202 -28.06 -49.84 34.26
CA ARG A 202 -27.44 -49.14 35.39
C ARG A 202 -26.08 -49.63 35.92
N ARG A 203 -25.39 -48.67 36.59
CA ARG A 203 -24.57 -48.73 37.85
C ARG A 203 -23.24 -49.50 37.77
N ALA A 204 -22.16 -49.19 38.49
CA ALA A 204 -21.80 -48.23 39.54
C ALA A 204 -20.25 -48.26 39.62
N HIS A 205 -19.59 -47.11 39.62
CA HIS A 205 -18.77 -46.54 40.71
C HIS A 205 -17.38 -47.17 41.01
N ASP A 206 -16.42 -46.24 41.01
CA ASP A 206 -15.14 -46.14 41.74
C ASP A 206 -13.98 -47.08 41.39
N CYS A 207 -12.91 -46.49 40.83
CA CYS A 207 -11.64 -46.32 41.55
C CYS A 207 -10.61 -45.51 40.74
N ALA A 208 -9.94 -44.59 41.46
CA ALA A 208 -8.59 -44.06 41.24
C ALA A 208 -8.34 -43.14 40.02
N GLY A 209 -7.77 -41.98 40.32
CA GLY A 209 -7.54 -40.89 39.38
C GLY A 209 -6.63 -41.29 38.23
N SER A 210 -7.14 -41.06 37.01
CA SER A 210 -6.38 -41.17 35.78
C SER A 210 -5.73 -39.82 35.50
N LEU A 211 -4.39 -39.83 35.44
CA LEU A 211 -3.46 -38.73 35.16
C LEU A 211 -3.67 -38.01 33.80
N MET A 212 -4.84 -38.15 33.17
CA MET A 212 -5.23 -37.45 31.95
C MET A 212 -6.26 -36.34 32.17
N GLU A 213 -6.87 -36.21 33.36
CA GLU A 213 -7.86 -35.15 33.62
C GLU A 213 -7.25 -33.88 34.25
N GLU A 214 -6.06 -33.96 34.86
CA GLU A 214 -5.31 -32.78 35.33
C GLU A 214 -4.42 -32.13 34.26
N VAL A 215 -4.00 -32.86 33.23
CA VAL A 215 -3.19 -32.27 32.14
C VAL A 215 -4.06 -31.45 31.17
N ALA A 216 -5.33 -31.81 31.01
CA ALA A 216 -6.26 -31.05 30.16
C ALA A 216 -6.74 -29.73 30.80
N LYS A 217 -6.71 -29.62 32.14
CA LYS A 217 -7.11 -28.39 32.85
C LYS A 217 -5.95 -27.39 33.05
N ALA A 218 -4.70 -27.85 32.99
CA ALA A 218 -3.52 -26.98 33.08
C ALA A 218 -3.10 -26.33 31.74
N ASP A 219 -3.39 -26.92 30.58
CA ASP A 219 -3.01 -26.35 29.26
C ASP A 219 -4.04 -25.34 28.70
N CYS A 220 -5.22 -25.22 29.33
CA CYS A 220 -6.25 -24.26 28.92
C CYS A 220 -6.12 -22.87 29.56
N GLU A 221 -5.40 -22.73 30.67
CA GLU A 221 -5.19 -21.43 31.32
C GLU A 221 -3.89 -20.72 30.88
N GLN A 222 -2.93 -21.45 30.29
CA GLN A 222 -1.65 -20.86 29.86
C GLN A 222 -1.62 -20.35 28.41
N ARG A 223 -2.67 -20.61 27.61
CA ARG A 223 -2.73 -20.16 26.19
C ARG A 223 -3.65 -18.97 25.91
N LEU A 224 -4.26 -18.37 26.95
CA LEU A 224 -5.10 -17.16 26.79
C LEU A 224 -4.38 -15.85 27.15
N LEU A 225 -3.14 -15.89 27.69
CA LEU A 225 -2.35 -14.70 28.01
C LEU A 225 -0.86 -14.90 27.67
N GLY A 226 -0.51 -14.84 26.38
CA GLY A 226 0.88 -14.98 25.92
C GLY A 226 1.08 -14.79 24.42
N GLY A 227 0.75 -13.61 23.91
CA GLY A 227 0.81 -13.29 22.49
C GLY A 227 2.23 -13.25 21.92
N ALA A 228 2.54 -14.18 21.01
CA ALA A 228 3.67 -14.07 20.06
C ALA A 228 3.50 -14.91 18.76
N GLY A 229 2.34 -15.53 18.50
CA GLY A 229 2.15 -16.44 17.36
C GLY A 229 1.56 -15.81 16.09
N ALA A 230 0.74 -14.77 16.21
CA ALA A 230 0.03 -14.20 15.06
C ALA A 230 0.86 -13.17 14.25
N ALA A 231 1.90 -12.59 14.86
CA ALA A 231 2.81 -11.65 14.20
C ALA A 231 3.87 -12.38 13.36
N GLY A 232 4.31 -13.57 13.78
CA GLY A 232 5.33 -14.35 13.08
C GLY A 232 4.88 -14.78 11.68
N ILE A 233 3.68 -15.36 11.57
CA ILE A 233 3.17 -15.88 10.29
C ILE A 233 3.00 -14.76 9.24
N ARG A 234 2.58 -13.56 9.68
CA ARG A 234 2.48 -12.38 8.80
C ARG A 234 3.85 -11.86 8.36
N LEU A 235 4.86 -11.90 9.23
CA LEU A 235 6.23 -11.47 8.93
C LEU A 235 6.92 -12.43 7.95
N TRP A 236 6.70 -13.74 8.10
CA TRP A 236 7.22 -14.77 7.19
C TRP A 236 6.57 -14.69 5.79
N ALA A 237 5.25 -14.48 5.72
CA ALA A 237 4.54 -14.31 4.45
C ALA A 237 4.99 -13.03 3.71
N LEU A 238 5.18 -11.91 4.43
CA LEU A 238 5.72 -10.67 3.86
C LEU A 238 7.18 -10.81 3.43
N GLY A 239 7.99 -11.58 4.17
CA GLY A 239 9.37 -11.89 3.80
C GLY A 239 9.45 -12.71 2.51
N ALA A 240 8.61 -13.74 2.38
CA ALA A 240 8.54 -14.57 1.18
C ALA A 240 8.06 -13.77 -0.05
N LEU A 241 7.03 -12.93 0.11
CA LEU A 241 6.52 -12.07 -0.96
C LEU A 241 7.58 -11.04 -1.41
N LYS A 242 8.34 -10.48 -0.46
CA LYS A 242 9.42 -9.53 -0.74
C LYS A 242 10.58 -10.18 -1.51
N MET A 243 10.96 -11.41 -1.18
CA MET A 243 11.99 -12.15 -1.93
C MET A 243 11.51 -12.53 -3.33
N LEU A 244 10.23 -12.90 -3.47
CA LEU A 244 9.62 -13.21 -4.77
C LEU A 244 9.58 -11.98 -5.70
N LEU A 245 9.43 -10.78 -5.15
CA LEU A 245 9.39 -9.53 -5.93
C LEU A 245 10.78 -8.97 -6.23
N LEU A 246 11.74 -9.12 -5.31
CA LEU A 246 13.11 -8.62 -5.47
C LEU A 246 13.95 -9.47 -6.44
N LEU A 247 13.69 -10.77 -6.52
CA LEU A 247 14.42 -11.68 -7.41
C LEU A 247 14.28 -11.31 -8.91
N PRO A 248 13.07 -11.10 -9.46
CA PRO A 248 12.91 -10.68 -10.86
C PRO A 248 13.36 -9.23 -11.08
N LEU A 249 13.22 -8.35 -10.08
CA LEU A 249 13.67 -6.96 -10.18
C LEU A 249 15.21 -6.87 -10.22
N GLY A 250 15.90 -7.67 -9.42
CA GLY A 250 17.35 -7.81 -9.43
C GLY A 250 17.85 -8.39 -10.76
N PHE A 251 17.15 -9.38 -11.31
CA PHE A 251 17.48 -9.95 -12.62
C PHE A 251 17.30 -8.93 -13.75
N LEU A 252 16.24 -8.11 -13.72
CA LEU A 252 16.02 -7.01 -14.66
C LEU A 252 17.09 -5.91 -14.54
N ALA A 253 17.47 -5.54 -13.32
CA ALA A 253 18.55 -4.57 -13.09
C ALA A 253 19.91 -5.12 -13.58
N LEU A 254 20.20 -6.40 -13.36
CA LEU A 254 21.42 -7.04 -13.85
C LEU A 254 21.44 -7.14 -15.39
N GLN A 255 20.30 -7.45 -16.01
CA GLN A 255 20.13 -7.46 -17.47
C GLN A 255 20.36 -6.07 -18.06
N LEU A 256 19.82 -5.02 -17.44
CA LEU A 256 20.03 -3.63 -17.87
C LEU A 256 21.49 -3.19 -17.68
N LEU A 257 22.13 -3.57 -16.57
CA LEU A 257 23.54 -3.29 -16.32
C LEU A 257 24.45 -4.01 -17.32
N TYR A 258 24.15 -5.27 -17.64
CA TYR A 258 24.86 -6.05 -18.65
C TYR A 258 24.69 -5.43 -20.05
N LEU A 259 23.50 -4.95 -20.40
CA LEU A 259 23.24 -4.30 -21.69
C LEU A 259 23.98 -2.96 -21.81
N VAL A 260 24.08 -2.19 -20.73
CA VAL A 260 24.82 -0.92 -20.66
C VAL A 260 26.34 -1.14 -20.76
N LEU A 261 26.87 -2.20 -20.14
CA LEU A 261 28.29 -2.56 -20.26
C LEU A 261 28.64 -3.16 -21.62
N ALA A 262 27.78 -4.03 -22.17
CA ALA A 262 28.06 -4.75 -23.41
C ALA A 262 27.83 -3.88 -24.66
N ASN A 263 26.93 -2.88 -24.62
CA ASN A 263 26.62 -2.07 -25.79
C ASN A 263 26.14 -0.64 -25.45
N PRO A 264 27.04 0.27 -25.02
CA PRO A 264 26.68 1.66 -24.69
C PRO A 264 26.14 2.45 -25.89
N ALA A 265 26.47 2.01 -27.12
CA ALA A 265 26.00 2.62 -28.36
C ALA A 265 24.56 2.22 -28.74
N ALA A 266 24.10 1.01 -28.37
CA ALA A 266 22.74 0.57 -28.61
C ALA A 266 21.73 1.29 -27.70
N PHE A 267 22.11 1.57 -26.44
CA PHE A 267 21.29 2.35 -25.51
C PHE A 267 21.11 3.80 -25.99
N ARG A 268 22.14 4.41 -26.59
CA ARG A 268 22.05 5.74 -27.22
C ARG A 268 21.23 5.76 -28.52
N ARG A 269 21.13 4.64 -29.25
CA ARG A 269 20.34 4.53 -30.49
C ARG A 269 18.88 4.12 -30.29
N GLY A 270 18.55 3.44 -29.19
CA GLY A 270 17.19 2.95 -28.87
C GLY A 270 16.28 3.98 -28.19
N LEU A 271 16.82 5.14 -27.79
CA LEU A 271 16.07 6.25 -27.19
C LEU A 271 16.03 7.51 -28.10
N PRO A 272 15.68 7.43 -29.39
CA PRO A 272 15.38 8.64 -30.14
C PRO A 272 13.94 9.06 -29.80
N ARG A 273 13.79 10.27 -29.23
CA ARG A 273 12.55 11.07 -29.09
C ARG A 273 11.82 11.12 -27.74
N LEU A 274 12.53 11.30 -26.63
CA LEU A 274 11.98 12.08 -25.50
C LEU A 274 13.03 13.08 -25.01
N GLY A 275 13.51 13.92 -25.92
CA GLY A 275 14.33 15.09 -25.59
C GLY A 275 13.42 16.26 -25.18
N PRO A 276 13.42 16.67 -23.90
CA PRO A 276 12.64 17.82 -23.43
C PRO A 276 13.15 19.17 -23.98
N ASP A 277 14.25 19.18 -24.73
CA ASP A 277 14.88 20.40 -25.25
C ASP A 277 14.01 21.18 -26.25
N ALA A 278 13.15 20.49 -27.01
CA ALA A 278 12.24 21.16 -27.95
C ALA A 278 11.02 21.79 -27.25
N ALA A 279 10.55 21.16 -26.16
CA ALA A 279 9.43 21.66 -25.35
C ALA A 279 9.88 22.81 -24.42
N LEU A 280 11.08 22.71 -23.85
CA LEU A 280 11.65 23.74 -22.98
C LEU A 280 11.97 25.03 -23.76
N ARG A 281 12.44 24.94 -25.01
CA ARG A 281 12.62 26.12 -25.86
C ARG A 281 11.30 26.81 -26.18
N ARG A 282 10.22 26.06 -26.44
CA ARG A 282 8.87 26.62 -26.67
C ARG A 282 8.29 27.29 -25.43
N LEU A 283 8.48 26.68 -24.25
CA LEU A 283 8.07 27.24 -22.95
C LEU A 283 8.80 28.55 -22.61
N ARG A 284 10.07 28.67 -23.00
CA ARG A 284 10.88 29.88 -22.74
C ARG A 284 10.40 31.09 -23.54
N TYR A 285 9.86 30.90 -24.73
CA TYR A 285 9.27 31.98 -25.54
C TYR A 285 7.85 32.35 -25.10
N THR A 286 7.08 31.42 -24.53
CA THR A 286 5.72 31.72 -24.04
C THR A 286 5.70 32.38 -22.65
N LEU A 287 6.75 32.18 -21.84
CA LEU A 287 6.84 32.75 -20.47
C LEU A 287 7.54 34.12 -20.42
N SER A 288 8.26 34.50 -21.47
CA SER A 288 8.92 35.81 -21.59
C SER A 288 7.95 37.01 -21.48
N PRO A 289 6.80 37.06 -22.17
CA PRO A 289 5.89 38.22 -22.07
C PRO A 289 5.10 38.28 -20.76
N LEU A 290 4.94 37.16 -20.04
CA LEU A 290 4.24 37.12 -18.75
C LEU A 290 5.11 37.63 -17.59
N LEU A 291 6.43 37.56 -17.72
CA LEU A 291 7.36 38.10 -16.73
C LEU A 291 7.56 39.62 -16.87
N GLU A 292 7.44 40.18 -18.08
CA GLU A 292 7.47 41.64 -18.29
C GLU A 292 6.21 42.35 -17.75
N LEU A 293 5.05 41.67 -17.73
CA LEU A 293 3.82 42.21 -17.17
C LEU A 293 3.82 42.24 -15.63
N ARG A 294 4.58 41.35 -14.97
CA ARG A 294 4.75 41.36 -13.51
C ARG A 294 5.74 42.44 -13.05
N ALA A 295 6.74 42.76 -13.85
CA ALA A 295 7.68 43.84 -13.58
C ALA A 295 7.04 45.24 -13.67
N ARG A 296 5.89 45.37 -14.36
CA ARG A 296 5.15 46.64 -14.53
C ARG A 296 3.98 46.84 -13.54
N GLY A 297 3.85 46.00 -12.51
CA GLY A 297 3.00 46.28 -11.35
C GLY A 297 1.48 46.37 -11.59
N LEU A 298 0.96 45.73 -12.64
CA LEU A 298 -0.45 45.84 -13.05
C LEU A 298 -1.36 44.67 -12.62
N LEU A 299 -0.93 43.80 -11.70
CA LEU A 299 -1.81 42.78 -11.12
C LEU A 299 -1.66 42.74 -9.59
N PRO A 300 -2.77 42.75 -8.83
CA PRO A 300 -2.73 42.69 -7.37
C PRO A 300 -2.32 41.29 -6.91
N ALA A 301 -1.66 41.25 -5.75
CA ALA A 301 -1.06 40.07 -5.14
C ALA A 301 -2.04 38.92 -4.88
#